data_AF-A0A1Y3MR73-F1
#
_entry.id   AF-A0A1Y3MR73-F1
#
_cell.length_a   1.000
_cell.length_b   1.000
_cell.length_c   1.000
_cell.angle_alpha   90.00
_cell.angle_beta   90.00
_cell.angle_gamma   90.00
#
_symmetry.space_group_name_H-M   'P 1'
#
loop_
_entity.id
_entity.type
_entity.pdbx_description
1 polymer ?
#
loop_
_entity_poly.entity_id
_entity_poly.type
_entity_poly.pdbx_seq_one_letter_code
_entity_poly.pdbx_strand_id
1 'polypeptide(L)'
;MAKQKFYKNDKLYTISLLPGRTEDVNASILGGFNININKNISNERIRAAIEVIKYLSSERFQKEIIIKQLNFFSFVKKLYDDKETCQYVNCNIMKEIQFYVRPSSTIRNENFSDRAVKLFHRFLDGEKTAEEVLNEIEDIIKIYYFTMKSTVGAIIMSILVLTFFIVILSTIMVFIPKLKNEYFKFLSVDLWIVYAMGSVFMLISIFEFYDVQTKEKCLNIRCDKNSKSTSISSHISKNSKSKQSKISESSSSYILNLHNATTQYT
;
A
#
# COMPACT_ATOMS: atom_id res chain seq x y z
N MET A 1 -22.92 5.07 -18.17
CA MET A 1 -22.72 6.25 -17.30
C MET A 1 -24.04 6.57 -16.60
N ALA A 2 -24.21 6.14 -15.35
CA ALA A 2 -25.39 6.50 -14.57
C ALA A 2 -25.29 7.99 -14.19
N LYS A 3 -26.24 8.80 -14.63
CA LYS A 3 -26.40 10.18 -14.16
C LYS A 3 -26.92 10.13 -12.72
N GLN A 4 -26.01 10.21 -11.76
CA GLN A 4 -26.37 10.41 -10.35
C GLN A 4 -26.95 11.82 -10.23
N LYS A 5 -28.29 11.93 -10.19
CA LYS A 5 -28.98 13.19 -9.92
C LYS A 5 -28.67 13.58 -8.47
N PHE A 6 -27.78 14.55 -8.28
CA PHE A 6 -27.60 15.19 -6.99
C PHE A 6 -28.88 15.95 -6.64
N TYR A 7 -29.60 15.45 -5.64
CA TYR A 7 -30.80 16.09 -5.12
C TYR A 7 -30.45 17.45 -4.54
N LYS A 8 -31.13 18.47 -5.04
CA LYS A 8 -31.05 19.85 -4.56
C LYS A 8 -31.85 19.94 -3.25
N ASN A 9 -31.13 19.95 -2.14
CA ASN A 9 -31.51 20.48 -0.82
C ASN A 9 -33.02 20.63 -0.52
N ASP A 10 -33.66 19.55 -0.09
CA ASP A 10 -34.70 19.66 0.93
C ASP A 10 -33.99 19.61 2.29
N LYS A 11 -34.27 20.59 3.16
CA LYS A 11 -33.64 20.83 4.48
C LYS A 11 -33.85 19.71 5.53
N LEU A 12 -33.94 18.46 5.12
CA LEU A 12 -34.27 17.31 5.97
C LEU A 12 -33.04 16.69 6.64
N TYR A 13 -31.84 16.94 6.13
CA TYR A 13 -30.61 16.34 6.66
C TYR A 13 -29.47 17.35 6.77
N THR A 14 -28.62 17.15 7.77
CA THR A 14 -27.39 17.91 8.02
C THR A 14 -26.22 16.95 7.94
N ILE A 15 -25.14 17.38 7.29
CA ILE A 15 -23.87 16.65 7.27
C ILE A 15 -23.08 17.04 8.52
N SER A 16 -22.49 16.07 9.21
CA SER A 16 -21.62 16.27 10.37
C SER A 16 -20.24 15.62 10.17
N LEU A 17 -19.29 16.00 11.02
CA LEU A 17 -18.00 15.31 11.10
C LEU A 17 -18.18 13.89 11.65
N LEU A 18 -17.37 12.95 11.16
CA LEU A 18 -17.34 11.59 11.69
C LEU A 18 -16.77 11.60 13.12
N PRO A 19 -17.51 11.11 14.13
CA PRO A 19 -17.05 11.16 15.51
C PRO A 19 -15.82 10.27 15.71
N GLY A 20 -14.89 10.73 16.56
CA GLY A 20 -13.76 9.94 17.04
C GLY A 20 -14.06 9.25 18.36
N ARG A 21 -13.04 8.60 18.92
CA ARG A 21 -13.13 7.90 20.21
C ARG A 21 -13.18 8.85 21.42
N THR A 22 -12.61 10.03 21.30
CA THR A 22 -12.56 11.05 22.36
C THR A 22 -13.18 12.34 21.86
N GLU A 23 -13.62 13.20 22.77
CA GLU A 23 -13.98 14.59 22.42
C GLU A 23 -12.85 15.26 21.63
N ASP A 24 -13.25 16.18 20.76
CA ASP A 24 -12.39 16.97 19.85
C ASP A 24 -11.59 16.16 18.80
N VAL A 25 -11.80 14.84 18.75
CA VAL A 25 -11.22 13.98 17.71
C VAL A 25 -12.31 13.60 16.74
N ASN A 26 -12.06 13.83 15.45
CA ASN A 26 -12.86 13.30 14.36
C ASN A 26 -11.96 12.46 13.45
N ALA A 27 -12.55 11.55 12.70
CA ALA A 27 -11.76 10.67 11.85
C ALA A 27 -12.39 10.57 10.47
N SER A 28 -11.72 11.15 9.47
CA SER A 28 -12.09 10.96 8.07
C SER A 28 -10.94 10.36 7.30
N ILE A 29 -11.21 9.34 6.49
CA ILE A 29 -10.20 8.75 5.62
C ILE A 29 -10.03 9.67 4.41
N LEU A 30 -8.80 10.08 4.14
CA LEU A 30 -8.47 10.81 2.92
C LEU A 30 -8.60 9.85 1.72
N GLY A 31 -9.70 9.97 1.01
CA GLY A 31 -9.93 9.34 -0.29
C GLY A 31 -9.73 10.32 -1.45
N GLY A 32 -9.76 9.81 -2.67
CA GLY A 32 -9.73 10.63 -3.86
C GLY A 32 -9.14 9.94 -5.07
N PHE A 33 -9.06 10.67 -6.17
CA PHE A 33 -8.42 10.25 -7.40
C PHE A 33 -7.09 10.98 -7.55
N ASN A 34 -6.03 10.23 -7.85
CA ASN A 34 -4.73 10.80 -8.19
C ASN A 34 -4.60 10.88 -9.70
N ILE A 35 -4.16 12.03 -10.22
CA ILE A 35 -3.84 12.21 -11.63
C ILE A 35 -2.33 12.04 -11.79
N ASN A 36 -1.91 11.08 -12.61
CA ASN A 36 -0.51 10.78 -12.87
C ASN A 36 -0.21 10.87 -14.37
N ILE A 37 1.00 11.32 -14.72
CA ILE A 37 1.48 11.35 -16.11
C ILE A 37 2.21 10.04 -16.39
N ASN A 38 1.86 9.37 -17.48
CA ASN A 38 2.56 8.17 -17.92
C ASN A 38 4.00 8.51 -18.32
N LYS A 39 4.99 7.85 -17.72
CA LYS A 39 6.42 8.04 -18.00
C LYS A 39 6.86 7.57 -19.41
N ASN A 40 6.05 6.74 -20.07
CA ASN A 40 6.35 6.13 -21.36
C ASN A 40 5.76 6.90 -22.55
N ILE A 41 5.64 8.23 -22.46
CA ILE A 41 5.16 9.09 -23.55
C ILE A 41 6.25 10.09 -23.96
N SER A 42 6.17 10.63 -25.16
CA SER A 42 7.12 11.64 -25.66
C SER A 42 7.14 12.89 -24.77
N ASN A 43 8.31 13.53 -24.64
CA ASN A 43 8.51 14.74 -23.84
C ASN A 43 7.52 15.87 -24.14
N GLU A 44 7.14 16.05 -25.40
CA GLU A 44 6.12 17.02 -25.81
C GLU A 44 4.76 16.75 -25.13
N ARG A 45 4.32 15.48 -25.13
CA ARG A 45 3.08 15.05 -24.47
C ARG A 45 3.15 15.15 -22.95
N ILE A 46 4.33 14.95 -22.36
CA ILE A 46 4.55 15.20 -20.93
C ILE A 46 4.32 16.69 -20.62
N ARG A 47 4.91 17.61 -21.40
CA ARG A 47 4.71 19.07 -21.23
C ARG A 47 3.25 19.46 -21.39
N ALA A 48 2.57 18.95 -22.41
CA ALA A 48 1.14 19.21 -22.61
C ALA A 48 0.29 18.68 -21.43
N ALA A 49 0.59 17.48 -20.93
CA ALA A 49 -0.10 16.92 -19.76
C ALA A 49 0.12 17.76 -18.49
N ILE A 50 1.32 18.31 -18.29
CA ILE A 50 1.61 19.23 -17.18
C ILE A 50 0.71 20.46 -17.24
N GLU A 51 0.54 21.08 -18.42
CA GLU A 51 -0.33 22.25 -18.58
C GLU A 51 -1.80 21.93 -18.28
N VAL A 52 -2.28 20.74 -18.70
CA VAL A 52 -3.62 20.28 -18.34
C VAL A 52 -3.77 20.10 -16.83
N ILE A 53 -2.79 19.47 -16.16
CA ILE A 53 -2.83 19.27 -14.71
C ILE A 53 -2.79 20.62 -13.97
N LYS A 54 -1.98 21.58 -14.43
CA LYS A 54 -1.94 22.95 -13.89
C LYS A 54 -3.31 23.61 -13.98
N TYR A 55 -3.96 23.51 -15.15
CA TYR A 55 -5.30 24.06 -15.33
C TYR A 55 -6.33 23.40 -14.42
N LEU A 56 -6.37 22.06 -14.36
CA LEU A 56 -7.28 21.31 -13.50
C LEU A 56 -7.04 21.61 -12.01
N SER A 57 -5.80 21.91 -11.63
CA SER A 57 -5.42 22.24 -10.25
C SER A 57 -5.55 23.72 -9.92
N SER A 58 -5.90 24.56 -10.89
CA SER A 58 -6.06 26.00 -10.69
C SER A 58 -7.25 26.29 -9.77
N GLU A 59 -7.13 27.34 -8.95
CA GLU A 59 -8.23 27.81 -8.09
C GLU A 59 -9.51 28.05 -8.87
N ARG A 60 -9.39 28.65 -10.06
CA ARG A 60 -10.53 28.96 -10.91
C ARG A 60 -11.27 27.69 -11.31
N PHE A 61 -10.55 26.67 -11.78
CA PHE A 61 -11.18 25.41 -12.17
C PHE A 61 -11.80 24.70 -10.96
N GLN A 62 -11.07 24.66 -9.84
CA GLN A 62 -11.53 24.04 -8.60
C GLN A 62 -12.77 24.75 -8.02
N LYS A 63 -12.83 26.08 -8.05
CA LYS A 63 -13.98 26.86 -7.59
C LYS A 63 -15.16 26.73 -8.54
N GLU A 64 -14.97 27.04 -9.83
CA GLU A 64 -16.07 27.15 -10.80
C GLU A 64 -16.62 25.79 -11.23
N ILE A 65 -15.76 24.78 -11.38
CA ILE A 65 -16.18 23.47 -11.87
C ILE A 65 -16.41 22.50 -10.71
N ILE A 66 -15.39 22.27 -9.86
CA ILE A 66 -15.48 21.25 -8.81
C ILE A 66 -16.50 21.65 -7.73
N ILE A 67 -16.43 22.88 -7.24
CA ILE A 67 -17.32 23.32 -6.15
C ILE A 67 -18.68 23.77 -6.71
N LYS A 68 -18.73 24.75 -7.60
CA LYS A 68 -20.02 25.35 -8.01
C LYS A 68 -20.86 24.44 -8.90
N GLN A 69 -20.26 23.78 -9.89
CA GLN A 69 -21.00 22.96 -10.85
C GLN A 69 -21.20 21.51 -10.38
N LEU A 70 -20.17 20.89 -9.83
CA LEU A 70 -20.22 19.49 -9.40
C LEU A 70 -20.61 19.31 -7.92
N ASN A 71 -20.59 20.39 -7.13
CA ASN A 71 -20.86 20.36 -5.69
C ASN A 71 -19.95 19.38 -4.92
N PHE A 72 -18.69 19.31 -5.32
CA PHE A 72 -17.65 18.49 -4.69
C PHE A 72 -16.69 19.34 -3.87
N PHE A 73 -16.02 18.69 -2.92
CA PHE A 73 -14.94 19.31 -2.16
C PHE A 73 -13.68 19.41 -3.00
N SER A 74 -13.04 20.58 -3.00
CA SER A 74 -11.73 20.79 -3.59
C SER A 74 -10.60 20.40 -2.62
N PHE A 75 -9.46 19.99 -3.17
CA PHE A 75 -8.22 19.85 -2.39
C PHE A 75 -7.53 21.20 -2.11
N VAL A 76 -7.97 22.31 -2.75
CA VAL A 76 -7.38 23.64 -2.60
C VAL A 76 -7.95 24.33 -1.36
N LYS A 77 -7.22 24.25 -0.24
CA LYS A 77 -7.66 24.71 1.08
C LYS A 77 -8.12 26.18 1.12
N LYS A 78 -7.41 27.08 0.43
CA LYS A 78 -7.71 28.51 0.42
C LYS A 78 -9.10 28.87 -0.13
N LEU A 79 -9.71 27.99 -0.93
CA LEU A 79 -11.08 28.19 -1.40
C LEU A 79 -12.09 28.17 -0.25
N TYR A 80 -11.80 27.50 0.87
CA TYR A 80 -12.71 27.43 2.00
C TYR A 80 -12.72 28.70 2.87
N ASP A 81 -11.81 29.65 2.63
CA ASP A 81 -11.83 30.96 3.26
C ASP A 81 -12.68 31.98 2.49
N ASP A 82 -13.05 31.66 1.24
CA ASP A 82 -13.88 32.50 0.40
C ASP A 82 -15.37 32.33 0.73
N LYS A 83 -16.01 33.44 1.10
CA LYS A 83 -17.45 33.48 1.45
C LYS A 83 -18.34 33.00 0.32
N GLU A 84 -17.99 33.28 -0.93
CA GLU A 84 -18.78 32.84 -2.09
C GLU A 84 -18.75 31.31 -2.22
N THR A 85 -17.56 30.72 -2.07
CA THR A 85 -17.38 29.27 -2.10
C THR A 85 -18.21 28.57 -1.02
N CYS A 86 -18.27 29.15 0.18
CA CYS A 86 -19.03 28.60 1.31
C CYS A 86 -20.56 28.69 1.16
N GLN A 87 -21.07 29.33 0.10
CA GLN A 87 -22.50 29.27 -0.24
C GLN A 87 -22.89 27.93 -0.89
N TYR A 88 -21.92 27.24 -1.49
CA TYR A 88 -22.15 25.98 -2.21
C TYR A 88 -21.82 24.76 -1.35
N VAL A 89 -20.79 24.85 -0.51
CA VAL A 89 -20.32 23.75 0.33
C VAL A 89 -20.15 24.18 1.79
N ASN A 90 -20.26 23.23 2.72
CA ASN A 90 -20.03 23.49 4.13
C ASN A 90 -18.53 23.62 4.43
N CYS A 91 -18.02 24.85 4.37
CA CYS A 91 -16.62 25.15 4.64
C CYS A 91 -16.18 24.83 6.07
N ASN A 92 -17.06 24.94 7.07
CA ASN A 92 -16.71 24.68 8.47
C ASN A 92 -16.29 23.22 8.64
N ILE A 93 -17.06 22.28 8.06
CA ILE A 93 -16.72 20.86 8.03
C ILE A 93 -15.33 20.66 7.41
N MET A 94 -15.04 21.28 6.27
CA MET A 94 -13.75 21.10 5.59
C MET A 94 -12.55 21.71 6.34
N LYS A 95 -12.77 22.72 7.18
CA LYS A 95 -11.72 23.31 8.03
C LYS A 95 -11.46 22.48 9.28
N GLU A 96 -12.48 21.82 9.81
CA GLU A 96 -12.41 21.07 11.05
C GLU A 96 -12.07 19.58 10.86
N ILE A 97 -12.21 19.06 9.64
CA ILE A 97 -11.98 17.64 9.35
C ILE A 97 -10.51 17.25 9.53
N GLN A 98 -10.31 16.16 10.29
CA GLN A 98 -9.02 15.54 10.56
C GLN A 98 -8.86 14.35 9.62
N PHE A 99 -8.05 14.55 8.59
CA PHE A 99 -7.78 13.51 7.59
C PHE A 99 -6.76 12.49 8.08
N TYR A 100 -7.10 11.21 7.90
CA TYR A 100 -6.22 10.07 8.08
C TYR A 100 -5.86 9.47 6.72
N VAL A 101 -4.57 9.32 6.48
CA VAL A 101 -4.07 8.67 5.27
C VAL A 101 -4.27 7.17 5.39
N ARG A 102 -4.93 6.56 4.39
CA ARG A 102 -5.05 5.11 4.30
C ARG A 102 -3.65 4.49 4.14
N PRO A 103 -3.26 3.49 4.95
CA PRO A 103 -1.94 2.85 4.86
C PRO A 103 -1.90 1.88 3.66
N SER A 104 -1.97 2.41 2.44
CA SER A 104 -2.00 1.61 1.21
C SER A 104 -0.69 0.86 0.97
N SER A 105 0.46 1.42 1.36
CA SER A 105 1.78 0.80 1.15
C SER A 105 2.02 -0.45 1.99
N THR A 106 1.29 -0.64 3.10
CA THR A 106 1.44 -1.83 3.96
C THR A 106 0.49 -2.95 3.55
N ILE A 107 -0.56 -2.65 2.77
CA ILE A 107 -1.58 -3.60 2.36
C ILE A 107 -1.22 -4.10 0.95
N ARG A 108 -0.54 -5.25 0.87
CA ARG A 108 -0.13 -5.85 -0.41
C ARG A 108 -1.25 -6.58 -1.14
N ASN A 109 -2.27 -7.02 -0.41
CA ASN A 109 -3.32 -7.86 -0.97
C ASN A 109 -4.42 -6.99 -1.58
N GLU A 110 -4.57 -7.05 -2.91
CA GLU A 110 -5.64 -6.35 -3.64
C GLU A 110 -7.03 -6.72 -3.09
N ASN A 111 -7.19 -7.95 -2.59
CA ASN A 111 -8.43 -8.46 -2.02
C ASN A 111 -8.58 -8.18 -0.51
N PHE A 112 -7.69 -7.38 0.08
CA PHE A 112 -7.76 -7.06 1.52
C PHE A 112 -9.10 -6.42 1.89
N SER A 113 -9.58 -5.47 1.07
CA SER A 113 -10.77 -4.69 1.40
C SER A 113 -12.01 -5.60 1.47
N ASP A 114 -12.18 -6.48 0.48
CA ASP A 114 -13.31 -7.40 0.42
C ASP A 114 -13.28 -8.42 1.56
N ARG A 115 -12.09 -8.95 1.89
CA ARG A 115 -11.92 -9.88 3.01
C ARG A 115 -12.20 -9.20 4.35
N ALA A 116 -11.65 -8.02 4.58
CA ALA A 116 -11.86 -7.26 5.81
C ALA A 116 -13.35 -6.92 5.99
N VAL A 117 -14.03 -6.43 4.94
CA VAL A 117 -15.47 -6.13 4.98
C VAL A 117 -16.28 -7.38 5.30
N LYS A 118 -15.97 -8.52 4.69
CA LYS A 118 -16.64 -9.80 5.00
C LYS A 118 -16.46 -10.20 6.47
N LEU A 119 -15.26 -10.03 7.03
CA LEU A 119 -15.01 -10.31 8.46
C LEU A 119 -15.80 -9.36 9.37
N PHE A 120 -15.87 -8.07 9.02
CA PHE A 120 -16.70 -7.11 9.75
C PHE A 120 -18.18 -7.49 9.73
N HIS A 121 -18.72 -7.93 8.59
CA HIS A 121 -20.11 -8.40 8.52
C HIS A 121 -20.35 -9.60 9.44
N ARG A 122 -19.46 -10.59 9.46
CA ARG A 122 -19.56 -11.75 10.37
C ARG A 122 -19.56 -11.35 11.85
N PHE A 123 -18.81 -10.31 12.21
CA PHE A 123 -18.85 -9.76 13.56
C PHE A 123 -20.19 -9.08 13.86
N LEU A 124 -20.71 -8.26 12.92
CA LEU A 124 -22.00 -7.58 13.07
C LEU A 124 -23.18 -8.56 13.13
N ASP A 125 -23.08 -9.68 12.43
CA ASP A 125 -24.08 -10.76 12.42
C ASP A 125 -24.00 -11.64 13.68
N GLY A 126 -22.98 -11.44 14.52
CA GLY A 126 -22.76 -12.22 15.74
C GLY A 126 -22.17 -13.61 15.49
N GLU A 127 -21.70 -13.91 14.27
CA GLU A 127 -21.07 -15.20 13.94
C GLU A 127 -19.68 -15.36 14.59
N LYS A 128 -18.97 -14.25 14.77
CA LYS A 128 -17.61 -14.20 15.34
C LYS A 128 -17.48 -13.11 16.39
N THR A 129 -16.60 -13.34 17.36
CA THR A 129 -16.22 -12.34 18.36
C THR A 129 -15.29 -11.26 17.77
N ALA A 130 -15.20 -10.13 18.45
CA ALA A 130 -14.29 -9.05 18.05
C ALA A 130 -12.82 -9.49 18.05
N GLU A 131 -12.43 -10.36 18.98
CA GLU A 131 -11.06 -10.89 19.09
C GLU A 131 -10.72 -11.80 17.91
N GLU A 132 -11.61 -12.71 17.53
CA GLU A 132 -11.42 -13.59 16.36
C GLU A 132 -11.31 -12.80 15.06
N VAL A 133 -12.19 -11.83 14.85
CA VAL A 133 -12.15 -10.98 13.65
C VAL A 133 -10.89 -10.13 13.62
N LEU A 134 -10.44 -9.60 14.77
CA LEU A 134 -9.21 -8.83 14.82
C LEU A 134 -7.98 -9.69 14.50
N ASN A 135 -7.91 -10.91 15.04
CA ASN A 135 -6.83 -11.85 14.74
C ASN A 135 -6.81 -12.23 13.26
N GLU A 136 -7.97 -12.50 12.64
CA GLU A 136 -8.05 -12.80 11.21
C GLU A 136 -7.68 -11.60 10.32
N ILE A 137 -8.06 -10.38 10.71
CA ILE A 137 -7.61 -9.17 10.01
C ILE A 137 -6.10 -9.02 10.14
N GLU A 138 -5.54 -9.29 11.32
CA GLU A 138 -4.11 -9.23 11.57
C GLU A 138 -3.35 -10.27 10.74
N ASP A 139 -3.89 -11.48 10.60
CA ASP A 139 -3.36 -12.56 9.74
C ASP A 139 -3.31 -12.16 8.25
N ILE A 140 -4.28 -11.38 7.78
CA ILE A 140 -4.28 -10.89 6.40
C ILE A 140 -3.23 -9.79 6.19
N ILE A 141 -2.97 -8.97 7.21
CA ILE A 141 -2.05 -7.82 7.13
C ILE A 141 -0.59 -8.26 7.35
N LYS A 142 -0.34 -9.16 8.30
CA LYS A 142 1.01 -9.55 8.69
C LYS A 142 1.64 -10.49 7.67
N ILE A 143 2.89 -10.21 7.35
CA ILE A 143 3.75 -11.16 6.65
C ILE A 143 4.42 -12.02 7.73
N TYR A 144 4.03 -13.29 7.80
CA TYR A 144 4.66 -14.25 8.69
C TYR A 144 6.05 -14.62 8.17
N TYR A 145 7.03 -14.62 9.08
CA TYR A 145 8.40 -15.08 8.80
C TYR A 145 8.76 -16.20 9.77
N PHE A 146 9.56 -17.14 9.29
CA PHE A 146 10.05 -18.22 10.13
C PHE A 146 11.32 -17.78 10.85
N THR A 147 11.33 -17.92 12.18
CA THR A 147 12.54 -17.71 12.98
C THR A 147 13.31 -19.01 13.06
N MET A 148 14.61 -19.02 12.72
CA MET A 148 15.45 -20.23 12.79
C MET A 148 15.54 -20.83 14.20
N LYS A 149 15.37 -20.02 15.24
CA LYS A 149 15.35 -20.46 16.65
C LYS A 149 14.09 -21.23 17.05
N SER A 150 13.03 -21.16 16.25
CA SER A 150 11.80 -21.92 16.51
C SER A 150 12.00 -23.37 16.10
N THR A 151 11.49 -24.32 16.90
CA THR A 151 11.51 -25.75 16.60
C THR A 151 10.95 -26.04 15.21
N VAL A 152 9.85 -25.39 14.84
CA VAL A 152 9.23 -25.53 13.51
C VAL A 152 10.15 -24.98 12.42
N GLY A 153 10.76 -23.81 12.66
CA GLY A 153 11.71 -23.20 11.72
C GLY A 153 12.93 -24.09 11.48
N ALA A 154 13.47 -24.70 12.53
CA ALA A 154 14.61 -25.61 12.48
C ALA A 154 14.28 -26.91 11.72
N ILE A 155 13.07 -27.46 11.88
CA ILE A 155 12.62 -28.64 11.13
C ILE A 155 12.54 -28.33 9.64
N ILE A 156 11.87 -27.22 9.26
CA ILE A 156 11.74 -26.81 7.85
C ILE A 156 13.14 -26.54 7.26
N MET A 157 14.03 -25.89 8.02
CA MET A 157 15.41 -25.62 7.60
C MET A 157 16.18 -26.92 7.34
N SER A 158 16.03 -27.91 8.23
CA SER A 158 16.66 -29.23 8.08
C SER A 158 16.17 -29.95 6.82
N ILE A 159 14.87 -29.88 6.52
CA ILE A 159 14.28 -30.46 5.31
C ILE A 159 14.82 -29.76 4.06
N LEU A 160 14.95 -28.43 4.06
CA LEU A 160 15.49 -27.67 2.94
C LEU A 160 16.96 -28.02 2.66
N VAL A 161 17.78 -28.09 3.71
CA VAL A 161 19.19 -28.48 3.61
C VAL A 161 19.34 -29.92 3.11
N LEU A 162 18.53 -30.85 3.62
CA LEU A 162 18.52 -32.24 3.15
C LEU A 162 18.14 -32.33 1.66
N THR A 163 17.09 -31.61 1.26
CA THR A 163 16.64 -31.57 -0.14
C THR A 163 17.72 -31.00 -1.06
N PHE A 164 18.43 -29.96 -0.62
CA PHE A 164 19.55 -29.38 -1.34
C PHE A 164 20.68 -30.41 -1.58
N PHE A 165 21.06 -31.17 -0.54
CA PHE A 165 22.05 -32.23 -0.69
C PHE A 165 21.59 -33.35 -1.63
N ILE A 166 20.31 -33.73 -1.60
CA ILE A 166 19.74 -34.72 -2.52
C ILE A 166 19.86 -34.25 -3.98
N VAL A 167 19.56 -32.97 -4.27
CA VAL A 167 19.70 -32.39 -5.61
C VAL A 167 21.16 -32.43 -6.09
N ILE A 168 22.12 -32.08 -5.22
CA ILE A 168 23.55 -32.13 -5.55
C ILE A 168 24.00 -33.57 -5.79
N LEU A 169 23.66 -34.51 -4.90
CA LEU A 169 24.02 -35.92 -5.04
C LEU A 169 23.43 -36.52 -6.32
N SER A 170 22.17 -36.20 -6.62
CA SER A 170 21.51 -36.59 -7.87
C SER A 170 22.27 -36.08 -9.09
N THR A 171 22.75 -34.84 -9.05
CA THR A 171 23.54 -34.25 -10.14
C THR A 171 24.90 -34.94 -10.31
N ILE A 172 25.58 -35.30 -9.21
CA ILE A 172 26.85 -36.04 -9.24
C ILE A 172 26.68 -37.43 -9.87
N MET A 173 25.58 -38.12 -9.58
CA MET A 173 25.31 -39.46 -10.13
C MET A 173 25.23 -39.48 -11.66
N VAL A 174 24.80 -38.39 -12.29
CA VAL A 174 24.71 -38.26 -13.77
C VAL A 174 26.10 -38.29 -14.43
N PHE A 175 27.16 -37.91 -13.72
CA PHE A 175 28.54 -37.93 -14.24
C PHE A 175 29.22 -39.29 -14.14
N ILE A 176 28.63 -40.27 -13.46
CA ILE A 176 29.19 -41.62 -13.34
C ILE A 176 28.80 -42.42 -14.60
N PRO A 177 29.74 -42.78 -15.50
CA PRO A 177 29.42 -43.35 -16.82
C PRO A 177 28.59 -44.64 -16.75
N LYS A 178 28.85 -45.46 -15.73
CA LYS A 178 28.11 -46.72 -15.49
C LYS A 178 26.62 -46.45 -15.22
N LEU A 179 26.32 -45.56 -14.26
CA LEU A 179 24.94 -45.23 -13.88
C LEU A 179 24.22 -44.45 -14.98
N LYS A 180 24.93 -43.55 -15.67
CA LYS A 180 24.40 -42.78 -16.79
C LYS A 180 23.83 -43.68 -17.89
N ASN A 181 24.60 -44.69 -18.28
CA ASN A 181 24.23 -45.58 -19.38
C ASN A 181 23.12 -46.57 -19.01
N GLU A 182 22.90 -46.88 -17.74
CA GLU A 182 21.86 -47.82 -17.32
C GLU A 182 20.54 -47.12 -16.99
N TYR A 183 20.57 -46.01 -16.25
CA TYR A 183 19.37 -45.41 -15.64
C TYR A 183 18.98 -44.05 -16.22
N PHE A 184 19.90 -43.26 -16.77
CA PHE A 184 19.67 -41.86 -17.14
C PHE A 184 19.61 -41.61 -18.66
N LYS A 185 19.14 -42.59 -19.45
CA LYS A 185 18.99 -42.43 -20.93
C LYS A 185 17.90 -41.45 -21.35
N PHE A 186 16.97 -41.11 -20.44
CA PHE A 186 15.79 -40.30 -20.75
C PHE A 186 16.10 -38.82 -21.02
N LEU A 187 17.16 -38.28 -20.41
CA LEU A 187 17.43 -36.84 -20.42
C LEU A 187 18.92 -36.55 -20.67
N SER A 188 19.23 -35.59 -21.55
CA SER A 188 20.62 -35.21 -21.84
C SER A 188 21.29 -34.57 -20.62
N VAL A 189 22.63 -34.64 -20.57
CA VAL A 189 23.41 -34.09 -19.46
C VAL A 189 23.17 -32.59 -19.31
N ASP A 190 23.07 -31.85 -20.42
CA ASP A 190 22.84 -30.41 -20.41
C ASP A 190 21.47 -30.05 -19.78
N LEU A 191 20.43 -30.82 -20.11
CA LEU A 191 19.10 -30.62 -19.54
C LEU A 191 19.04 -30.96 -18.04
N TRP A 192 19.79 -31.98 -17.60
CA TRP A 192 19.93 -32.29 -16.18
C TRP A 192 20.60 -31.15 -15.39
N ILE A 193 21.66 -30.55 -15.95
CA ILE A 193 22.35 -29.42 -15.32
C ILE A 193 21.41 -28.21 -15.21
N VAL A 194 20.68 -27.88 -16.29
CA VAL A 194 19.70 -26.78 -16.28
C VAL A 194 18.60 -27.03 -15.24
N TYR A 195 18.09 -28.26 -15.15
CA TYR A 195 17.09 -28.64 -14.15
C TYR A 195 17.63 -28.50 -12.72
N ALA A 196 18.81 -29.06 -12.43
CA ALA A 196 19.44 -28.96 -11.11
C ALA A 196 19.70 -27.51 -10.71
N MET A 197 20.18 -26.68 -11.63
CA MET A 197 20.38 -25.25 -11.42
C MET A 197 19.06 -24.55 -11.07
N GLY A 198 17.98 -24.83 -11.80
CA GLY A 198 16.64 -24.29 -11.50
C GLY A 198 16.14 -24.73 -10.12
N SER A 199 16.30 -26.00 -9.76
CA SER A 199 15.94 -26.52 -8.43
C SER A 199 16.72 -25.83 -7.31
N VAL A 200 18.02 -25.61 -7.49
CA VAL A 200 18.85 -24.88 -6.52
C VAL A 200 18.37 -23.43 -6.36
N PHE A 201 18.08 -22.72 -7.46
CA PHE A 201 17.52 -21.36 -7.37
C PHE A 201 16.16 -21.32 -6.65
N MET A 202 15.28 -22.28 -6.92
CA MET A 202 14.00 -22.39 -6.19
C MET A 202 14.24 -22.62 -4.70
N LEU A 203 15.15 -23.52 -4.31
CA LEU A 203 15.49 -23.75 -2.91
C LEU A 203 16.08 -22.49 -2.25
N ILE A 204 16.99 -21.80 -2.92
CA ILE A 204 17.59 -20.54 -2.44
C ILE A 204 16.50 -19.49 -2.18
N SER A 205 15.50 -19.36 -3.06
CA SER A 205 14.41 -18.41 -2.89
C SER A 205 13.59 -18.65 -1.60
N ILE A 206 13.50 -19.90 -1.13
CA ILE A 206 12.77 -20.23 0.10
C ILE A 206 13.53 -19.71 1.34
N PHE A 207 14.86 -19.66 1.31
CA PHE A 207 15.65 -19.10 2.40
C PHE A 207 15.39 -17.60 2.61
N GLU A 208 14.89 -16.88 1.61
CA GLU A 208 14.56 -15.46 1.75
C GLU A 208 13.37 -15.21 2.69
N PHE A 209 12.53 -16.21 2.95
CA PHE A 209 11.41 -16.13 3.91
C PHE A 209 11.83 -16.35 5.38
N TYR A 210 13.09 -16.67 5.63
CA TYR A 210 13.63 -16.81 6.97
C TYR A 210 14.12 -15.48 7.52
N ASP A 211 13.85 -15.30 8.82
CA ASP A 211 14.17 -14.11 9.60
C ASP A 211 13.42 -12.85 9.14
N VAL A 212 13.54 -11.76 9.91
CA VAL A 212 12.93 -10.47 9.57
C VAL A 212 13.52 -9.98 8.25
N GLN A 213 12.66 -9.52 7.34
CA GLN A 213 13.13 -8.93 6.09
C GLN A 213 13.92 -7.65 6.38
N THR A 214 15.22 -7.70 6.16
CA THR A 214 16.11 -6.53 6.22
C THR A 214 15.91 -5.67 4.97
N LYS A 215 16.29 -4.39 5.05
CA LYS A 215 16.25 -3.47 3.89
C LYS A 215 16.99 -4.02 2.66
N GLU A 216 18.01 -4.84 2.88
CA GLU A 216 18.81 -5.48 1.84
C GLU A 216 18.07 -6.66 1.19
N LYS A 217 17.39 -7.52 1.97
CA LYS A 217 16.51 -8.57 1.44
C LYS A 217 15.35 -7.98 0.63
N CYS A 218 14.84 -6.82 1.07
CA CYS A 218 13.80 -6.05 0.39
C CYS A 218 14.23 -5.40 -0.94
N LEU A 219 15.52 -5.41 -1.30
CA LEU A 219 15.96 -4.95 -2.62
C LEU A 219 15.80 -6.04 -3.70
N ASN A 220 15.92 -7.33 -3.32
CA ASN A 220 15.78 -8.47 -4.23
C ASN A 220 14.33 -8.91 -4.40
N ILE A 221 13.61 -9.08 -3.29
CA ILE A 221 12.16 -9.25 -3.33
C ILE A 221 11.59 -7.84 -3.42
N ARG A 222 10.73 -7.56 -4.41
CA ARG A 222 10.10 -6.27 -4.70
C ARG A 222 9.27 -5.73 -3.51
N CYS A 223 9.95 -5.38 -2.43
CA CYS A 223 9.37 -4.94 -1.19
C CYS A 223 9.39 -3.42 -1.18
N ASP A 224 8.20 -2.85 -1.08
CA ASP A 224 8.05 -1.41 -1.05
C ASP A 224 8.79 -0.83 0.16
N LYS A 225 9.72 0.10 -0.06
CA LYS A 225 10.71 0.60 0.93
C LYS A 225 10.09 1.30 2.15
N ASN A 226 8.77 1.37 2.24
CA ASN A 226 8.03 2.13 3.23
C ASN A 226 7.40 1.31 4.36
N SER A 227 7.48 -0.02 4.36
CA SER A 227 7.04 -0.80 5.54
C SER A 227 8.12 -0.79 6.62
N LYS A 228 8.05 0.16 7.56
CA LYS A 228 8.78 0.03 8.83
C LYS A 228 8.15 -1.12 9.61
N SER A 229 8.87 -2.24 9.78
CA SER A 229 8.52 -3.27 10.75
C SER A 229 8.58 -2.65 12.13
N THR A 230 7.42 -2.36 12.71
CA THR A 230 7.35 -1.87 14.09
C THR A 230 7.19 -3.11 14.97
N SER A 231 8.28 -3.53 15.61
CA SER A 231 8.21 -4.46 16.74
C SER A 231 7.49 -3.74 17.88
N ILE A 232 6.20 -3.98 18.04
CA ILE A 232 5.46 -3.50 19.21
C ILE A 232 5.78 -4.48 20.34
N SER A 233 6.85 -4.16 21.09
CA SER A 233 6.92 -4.53 22.50
C SER A 233 5.79 -3.78 23.20
N SER A 234 5.01 -4.50 23.97
CA SER A 234 3.90 -4.04 24.79
C SER A 234 4.32 -2.91 25.74
N HIS A 235 4.17 -1.67 25.32
CA HIS A 235 4.07 -0.52 26.21
C HIS A 235 3.10 0.50 25.64
N ILE A 236 1.83 0.34 26.03
CA ILE A 236 0.81 1.39 26.01
C ILE A 236 1.29 2.49 26.97
N SER A 237 1.78 3.62 26.48
CA SER A 237 1.71 4.92 27.17
C SER A 237 2.18 6.09 26.29
N LYS A 238 1.25 7.02 26.04
CA LYS A 238 1.45 8.48 25.88
C LYS A 238 2.59 8.97 24.96
N ASN A 239 2.32 9.15 23.66
CA ASN A 239 2.75 10.34 22.90
C ASN A 239 2.27 10.30 21.44
N SER A 240 1.09 10.87 21.16
CA SER A 240 0.56 11.02 19.78
C SER A 240 0.46 12.47 19.30
N LYS A 241 0.72 13.49 20.13
CA LYS A 241 0.56 14.90 19.72
C LYS A 241 1.74 15.51 18.93
N SER A 242 2.95 14.94 18.97
CA SER A 242 4.14 15.57 18.37
C SER A 242 4.53 15.09 16.96
N LYS A 243 3.85 14.06 16.42
CA LYS A 243 4.27 13.43 15.15
C LYS A 243 3.46 13.87 13.93
N GLN A 244 2.32 14.54 14.14
CA GLN A 244 1.40 14.94 13.07
C GLN A 244 1.78 16.28 12.42
N SER A 245 2.53 17.16 13.11
CA SER A 245 3.06 18.40 12.52
C SER A 245 4.21 18.15 11.53
N LYS A 246 5.03 17.11 11.73
CA LYS A 246 6.17 16.80 10.84
C LYS A 246 5.78 16.18 9.49
N ILE A 247 4.56 15.66 9.35
CA ILE A 247 4.09 15.05 8.10
C ILE A 247 3.45 16.12 7.18
N SER A 248 2.88 17.20 7.73
CA SER A 248 2.38 18.31 6.91
C SER A 248 3.52 19.16 6.31
N GLU A 249 4.67 19.25 6.98
CA GLU A 249 5.86 19.95 6.44
C GLU A 249 6.52 19.20 5.26
N SER A 250 6.50 17.87 5.26
CA SER A 250 7.09 17.06 4.18
C SER A 250 6.33 17.20 2.85
N SER A 251 4.99 17.22 2.88
CA SER A 251 4.18 17.44 1.67
C SER A 251 4.25 18.88 1.18
N SER A 252 4.46 19.85 2.07
CA SER A 252 4.69 21.26 1.70
C SER A 252 6.04 21.45 0.99
N SER A 253 7.08 20.70 1.40
CA SER A 253 8.41 20.71 0.76
C SER A 253 8.39 20.25 -0.71
N TYR A 254 7.60 19.22 -1.05
CA TYR A 254 7.47 18.76 -2.44
C TYR A 254 6.71 19.75 -3.33
N ILE A 255 5.72 20.48 -2.78
CA ILE A 255 4.99 21.53 -3.52
C ILE A 255 5.85 22.80 -3.66
N LEU A 256 6.67 23.13 -2.65
CA LEU A 256 7.60 24.26 -2.71
C LEU A 256 8.70 24.05 -3.77
N ASN A 257 9.18 22.81 -3.95
CA ASN A 257 10.15 22.46 -4.98
C ASN A 257 9.58 22.58 -6.40
N LEU A 258 8.28 22.35 -6.59
CA LEU A 258 7.60 22.62 -7.87
C LEU A 258 7.41 24.12 -8.12
N HIS A 259 7.20 24.92 -7.07
CA HIS A 259 7.07 26.37 -7.20
C HIS A 259 8.42 27.07 -7.47
N ASN A 260 9.53 26.55 -6.92
CA ASN A 260 10.88 27.08 -7.17
C ASN A 260 11.44 26.69 -8.55
N ALA A 261 10.98 25.58 -9.13
CA ALA A 261 11.32 25.22 -10.50
C ALA A 261 10.66 26.15 -11.55
N THR A 262 9.56 26.82 -11.20
CA THR A 262 8.87 27.78 -12.07
C THR A 262 9.48 29.18 -12.08
N THR A 263 10.22 29.60 -11.06
CA THR A 263 10.91 30.92 -11.01
C THR A 263 12.26 30.94 -11.71
N GLN A 264 12.75 29.79 -12.19
CA GLN A 264 14.01 29.71 -12.95
C GLN A 264 13.83 29.79 -14.48
N TYR A 265 12.59 29.89 -14.97
CA TYR A 265 12.26 29.90 -16.41
C TYR A 265 11.24 30.99 -16.81
N THR A 266 11.24 32.10 -16.08
CA THR A 266 10.68 33.40 -16.48
C THR A 266 11.76 34.45 -16.32
#